data_AF-A0A1H5A820-F1
#
_entry.id   AF-A0A1H5A820-F1
#
_cell.length_a   1.000
_cell.length_b   1.000
_cell.length_c   1.000
_cell.angle_alpha   90.00
_cell.angle_beta   90.00
_cell.angle_gamma   90.00
#
_symmetry.space_group_name_H-M   'P 1'
#
loop_
_entity.id
_entity.type
_entity.pdbx_description
1 polymer ?
#
loop_
_entity_poly.entity_id
_entity_poly.type
_entity_poly.pdbx_seq_one_letter_code
_entity_poly.pdbx_strand_id
1 'polypeptide(L)'
;MKRARKLPPITDEEEARIQRGIRSDPESPELTESEFAKARLARDVLPPAFFDALPKRRPGQRGPQKAPTKEFVSLRLDRAVVEHFRKDGEGWRARINDALKRLIDAA
;
A
#
# COMPACT_ATOMS: atom_id res chain seq x y z
N MET A 1 -17.41 16.01 2.61
CA MET A 1 -17.86 14.93 3.51
C MET A 1 -16.93 13.72 3.34
N LYS A 2 -16.31 13.21 4.41
CA LYS A 2 -15.42 12.03 4.33
C LYS A 2 -16.28 10.78 4.06
N ARG A 3 -16.00 10.04 2.99
CA ARG A 3 -16.70 8.77 2.72
C ARG A 3 -16.35 7.76 3.83
N ALA A 4 -17.37 7.14 4.40
CA ALA A 4 -17.21 6.05 5.37
C ALA A 4 -16.35 4.92 4.76
N ARG A 5 -15.53 4.29 5.59
CA ARG A 5 -14.58 3.25 5.20
C ARG A 5 -15.34 2.06 4.58
N LYS A 6 -15.09 1.76 3.29
CA LYS A 6 -15.67 0.62 2.55
C LYS A 6 -14.91 -0.68 2.81
N LEU A 7 -14.66 -1.05 4.05
CA LEU A 7 -14.06 -2.35 4.37
C LEU A 7 -15.12 -3.20 5.08
N PRO A 8 -15.40 -4.43 4.60
CA PRO A 8 -16.28 -5.33 5.34
C PRO A 8 -15.65 -5.66 6.70
N PRO A 9 -16.46 -5.92 7.75
CA PRO A 9 -15.93 -6.43 9.00
C PRO A 9 -15.23 -7.77 8.78
N ILE A 10 -14.21 -8.06 9.59
CA ILE A 10 -13.54 -9.37 9.61
C ILE A 10 -14.59 -10.44 9.93
N THR A 11 -14.58 -11.54 9.18
CA THR A 11 -15.44 -12.70 9.45
C THR A 11 -14.83 -13.57 10.55
N ASP A 12 -15.66 -14.37 11.22
CA ASP A 12 -15.18 -15.29 12.27
C ASP A 12 -14.14 -16.29 11.74
N GLU A 13 -14.29 -16.72 10.48
CA GLU A 13 -13.32 -17.60 9.81
C GLU A 13 -11.98 -16.89 9.59
N GLU A 14 -12.02 -15.63 9.17
CA GLU A 14 -10.83 -14.80 8.98
C GLU A 14 -10.13 -14.50 10.33
N GLU A 15 -10.90 -14.19 11.37
CA GLU A 15 -10.37 -14.04 12.74
C GLU A 15 -9.68 -15.32 13.21
N ALA A 16 -10.34 -16.49 13.06
CA ALA A 16 -9.76 -17.76 13.44
C ALA A 16 -8.45 -18.06 12.65
N ARG A 17 -8.37 -17.66 11.39
CA ARG A 17 -7.15 -17.77 10.59
C ARG A 17 -6.04 -16.85 11.10
N ILE A 18 -6.36 -15.60 11.46
CA ILE A 18 -5.40 -14.64 12.04
C ILE A 18 -4.86 -15.19 13.36
N GLN A 19 -5.74 -15.65 14.25
CA GLN A 19 -5.38 -16.23 15.55
C GLN A 19 -4.46 -17.45 15.43
N ARG A 20 -4.68 -18.32 14.44
CA ARG A 20 -3.76 -19.44 14.17
C ARG A 20 -2.37 -18.95 13.75
N GLY A 21 -2.31 -17.92 12.90
CA GLY A 21 -1.05 -17.31 12.48
C GLY A 21 -0.27 -16.75 13.67
N ILE A 22 -0.94 -15.98 14.53
CA ILE A 22 -0.33 -15.42 15.75
C ILE A 22 0.24 -16.53 16.64
N ARG A 23 -0.53 -17.58 16.92
CA ARG A 23 -0.07 -18.70 17.77
C ARG A 23 1.06 -19.53 17.16
N SER A 24 1.24 -19.48 15.84
CA SER A 24 2.29 -20.25 15.16
C SER A 24 3.67 -19.59 15.21
N ASP A 25 3.76 -18.31 15.59
CA ASP A 25 5.00 -17.56 15.69
C ASP A 25 5.44 -17.38 17.17
N PRO A 26 6.26 -18.30 17.72
CA PRO A 26 6.71 -18.21 19.10
C PRO A 26 7.71 -17.07 19.36
N GLU A 27 8.34 -16.52 18.30
CA GLU A 27 9.30 -15.41 18.43
C GLU A 27 8.61 -14.05 18.55
N SER A 28 7.32 -13.98 18.23
CA SER A 28 6.50 -12.78 18.33
C SER A 28 5.20 -13.05 19.11
N PRO A 29 5.29 -13.35 20.42
CA PRO A 29 4.11 -13.61 21.25
C PRO A 29 3.22 -12.37 21.39
N GLU A 30 1.95 -12.60 21.72
CA GLU A 30 1.03 -11.50 22.06
C GLU A 30 1.48 -10.79 23.34
N LEU A 31 1.34 -9.47 23.35
CA LEU A 31 1.66 -8.67 24.53
C LEU A 31 0.63 -8.91 25.62
N THR A 32 1.07 -9.30 26.81
CA THR A 32 0.17 -9.41 27.96
C THR A 32 -0.25 -8.03 28.48
N GLU A 33 -1.38 -7.93 29.17
CA GLU A 33 -1.83 -6.67 29.80
C GLU A 33 -0.77 -6.09 30.74
N SER A 34 -0.07 -6.96 31.47
CA SER A 34 0.99 -6.55 32.41
C SER A 34 2.24 -5.98 31.72
N GLU A 35 2.56 -6.45 30.51
CA GLU A 35 3.64 -5.92 29.69
C GLU A 35 3.23 -4.62 29.03
N PHE A 36 1.99 -4.55 28.53
CA PHE A 36 1.43 -3.32 27.98
C PHE A 36 1.37 -2.19 29.02
N ALA A 37 1.03 -2.51 30.27
CA ALA A 37 1.02 -1.55 31.38
C ALA A 37 2.40 -0.93 31.67
N LYS A 38 3.50 -1.58 31.25
CA LYS A 38 4.87 -1.07 31.39
C LYS A 38 5.32 -0.25 30.18
N ALA A 39 4.51 -0.12 29.14
CA ALA A 39 4.87 0.64 27.94
C ALA A 39 5.10 2.12 28.28
N ARG A 40 6.18 2.68 27.74
CA ARG A 40 6.56 4.08 27.91
C ARG A 40 6.66 4.76 26.55
N LEU A 41 6.55 6.09 26.52
CA LEU A 41 6.74 6.81 25.27
C LEU A 41 8.17 6.59 24.79
N ALA A 42 8.33 6.38 23.47
CA ALA A 42 9.66 6.19 22.88
C ALA A 42 10.64 7.32 23.25
N ARG A 43 10.14 8.56 23.36
CA ARG A 43 10.93 9.74 23.75
C ARG A 43 11.53 9.66 25.16
N ASP A 44 10.95 8.84 26.04
CA ASP A 44 11.38 8.70 27.44
C ASP A 44 12.42 7.58 27.61
N VAL A 45 12.58 6.70 26.62
CA VAL A 45 13.41 5.48 26.72
C VAL A 45 14.50 5.38 25.66
N LEU A 46 14.33 6.02 24.49
CA LEU A 46 15.33 6.02 23.42
C LEU A 46 16.23 7.27 23.50
N PRO A 47 17.53 7.16 23.14
CA PRO A 47 18.43 8.31 23.10
C PRO A 47 17.96 9.42 22.15
N PRO A 48 18.17 10.71 22.45
CA PRO A 48 17.80 11.82 21.55
C PRO A 48 18.38 11.68 20.13
N ALA A 49 19.62 11.20 20.02
CA ALA A 49 20.30 10.96 18.74
C ALA A 49 19.54 10.00 17.82
N PHE A 50 18.75 9.06 18.37
CA PHE A 50 17.89 8.19 17.56
C PHE A 50 16.86 9.02 16.78
N PHE A 51 16.23 9.99 17.43
CA PHE A 51 15.20 10.84 16.81
C PHE A 51 15.80 11.86 15.84
N ASP A 52 17.00 12.35 16.09
CA ASP A 52 17.73 13.23 15.18
C ASP A 52 18.08 12.54 13.86
N ALA A 53 18.36 11.24 13.92
CA ALA A 53 18.65 10.41 12.75
C ALA A 53 17.39 10.05 11.93
N LEU A 54 16.18 10.21 12.47
CA LEU A 54 14.95 9.88 11.75
C LEU A 54 14.63 10.93 10.67
N PRO A 55 14.16 10.50 9.48
CA PRO A 55 13.73 11.44 8.46
C PRO A 55 12.54 12.27 8.97
N LYS A 56 12.71 13.60 9.01
CA LYS A 56 11.67 14.55 9.41
C LYS A 56 10.54 14.56 8.37
N ARG A 57 9.54 13.72 8.59
CA ARG A 57 8.31 13.66 7.78
C ARG A 57 7.14 14.18 8.59
N ARG A 58 6.26 14.95 7.96
CA ARG A 58 5.00 15.32 8.61
C ARG A 58 4.11 14.08 8.73
N PRO A 59 3.29 13.94 9.79
CA PRO A 59 2.29 12.88 9.86
C PRO A 59 1.46 12.83 8.56
N GLY A 60 1.40 11.66 7.92
CA GLY A 60 0.71 11.45 6.64
C GLY A 60 1.55 11.71 5.38
N GLN A 61 2.79 12.19 5.50
CA GLN A 61 3.68 12.35 4.35
C GLN A 61 4.26 11.00 3.92
N ARG A 62 3.87 10.54 2.73
CA ARG A 62 4.45 9.33 2.13
C ARG A 62 5.91 9.59 1.76
N GLY A 63 6.74 8.55 1.84
CA GLY A 63 8.10 8.63 1.30
C GLY A 63 8.09 8.83 -0.22
N PRO A 64 9.26 9.12 -0.81
CA PRO A 64 9.41 9.24 -2.26
C PRO A 64 8.81 8.03 -2.98
N GLN A 65 8.14 8.28 -4.10
CA GLN A 65 7.64 7.23 -4.98
C GLN A 65 8.84 6.41 -5.49
N LYS A 66 8.87 5.10 -5.20
CA LYS A 66 9.98 4.22 -5.61
C LYS A 66 10.02 3.96 -7.12
N ALA A 67 8.86 3.98 -7.79
CA ALA A 67 8.77 3.77 -9.22
C ALA A 67 8.69 5.10 -9.97
N PRO A 68 9.27 5.21 -11.18
CA PRO A 68 9.09 6.38 -12.04
C PRO A 68 7.60 6.69 -12.21
N THR A 69 7.24 7.97 -12.09
CA THR A 69 5.88 8.42 -12.35
C THR A 69 5.56 8.26 -13.84
N LYS A 70 4.36 7.77 -14.16
CA LYS A 70 3.87 7.79 -15.54
C LYS A 70 3.82 9.24 -16.02
N GLU A 71 4.37 9.50 -17.21
CA GLU A 71 4.26 10.81 -17.84
C GLU A 71 2.87 10.98 -18.46
N PHE A 72 2.26 12.15 -18.26
CA PHE A 72 0.99 12.48 -18.90
C PHE A 72 1.26 13.09 -20.27
N VAL A 73 0.97 12.33 -21.32
CA VAL A 73 1.14 12.76 -22.71
C VAL A 73 -0.22 12.80 -23.41
N SER A 74 -0.46 13.86 -24.20
CA SER A 74 -1.61 13.92 -25.11
C SER A 74 -1.25 13.26 -26.43
N LEU A 75 -1.74 12.03 -26.65
CA LEU A 75 -1.50 11.24 -27.85
C LEU A 75 -2.82 11.01 -28.61
N ARG A 76 -2.79 11.17 -29.94
CA ARG A 76 -3.89 10.75 -30.82
C ARG A 76 -3.69 9.29 -31.22
N LEU A 77 -4.73 8.49 -31.05
CA LEU A 77 -4.78 7.08 -31.41
C LEU A 77 -5.93 6.84 -32.37
N ASP A 78 -5.78 5.85 -33.26
CA ASP A 78 -6.87 5.46 -34.15
C ASP A 78 -8.12 5.05 -33.38
N ARG A 79 -9.27 5.37 -33.97
CA ARG A 79 -10.58 5.08 -33.37
C ARG A 79 -10.74 3.60 -33.03
N ALA A 80 -10.33 2.71 -33.94
CA ALA A 80 -10.42 1.27 -33.75
C ALA A 80 -9.63 0.77 -32.53
N VAL A 81 -8.45 1.36 -32.27
CA VAL A 81 -7.62 1.03 -31.10
C VAL A 81 -8.33 1.45 -29.82
N VAL A 82 -8.86 2.68 -29.77
CA VAL A 82 -9.56 3.20 -28.59
C VAL A 82 -10.82 2.39 -28.29
N GLU A 83 -11.62 2.08 -29.31
CA GLU A 83 -12.82 1.25 -29.17
C GLU A 83 -12.49 -0.17 -28.68
N HIS A 84 -11.42 -0.78 -29.20
CA HIS A 84 -10.97 -2.10 -28.76
C HIS A 84 -10.68 -2.15 -27.25
N PHE A 85 -9.95 -1.19 -26.69
CA PHE A 85 -9.63 -1.22 -25.26
C PHE A 85 -10.78 -0.74 -24.37
N ARG A 86 -11.59 0.23 -24.83
CA ARG A 86 -12.71 0.77 -24.04
C ARG A 86 -13.81 -0.26 -23.78
N LYS A 87 -14.01 -1.23 -24.68
CA LYS A 87 -15.03 -2.29 -24.51
C LYS A 87 -14.82 -3.10 -23.23
N ASP A 88 -13.59 -3.19 -22.74
CA ASP A 88 -13.21 -3.95 -21.55
C ASP A 88 -13.44 -3.17 -20.23
N GLY A 89 -14.05 -1.99 -20.29
CA GLY A 89 -14.47 -1.21 -19.12
C GLY A 89 -13.32 -0.53 -18.35
N GLU A 90 -13.45 -0.48 -17.02
CA GLU A 90 -12.47 0.18 -16.15
C GLU A 90 -11.04 -0.38 -16.38
N GLY A 91 -10.04 0.50 -16.36
CA GLY A 91 -8.64 0.13 -16.58
C GLY A 91 -8.19 0.04 -18.04
N TRP A 92 -9.02 0.39 -19.04
CA TRP A 92 -8.64 0.32 -20.46
C TRP A 92 -7.38 1.13 -20.82
N ARG A 93 -7.16 2.26 -20.14
CA ARG A 93 -5.95 3.08 -20.29
C ARG A 93 -4.69 2.40 -19.75
N ALA A 94 -4.82 1.57 -18.72
CA ALA A 94 -3.69 0.77 -18.23
C ALA A 94 -3.36 -0.35 -19.22
N ARG A 95 -4.39 -1.04 -19.73
CA ARG A 95 -4.23 -2.12 -20.73
C ARG A 95 -3.54 -1.66 -22.00
N ILE A 96 -3.91 -0.50 -22.55
CA ILE A 96 -3.25 0.02 -23.74
C ILE A 96 -1.78 0.40 -23.48
N ASN A 97 -1.48 0.96 -22.30
CA ASN A 97 -0.10 1.23 -21.89
C ASN A 97 0.73 -0.06 -21.80
N ASP A 98 0.16 -1.12 -21.24
CA ASP A 98 0.85 -2.40 -21.09
C ASP A 98 1.09 -3.08 -22.45
N ALA A 99 0.15 -2.93 -23.40
CA ALA A 99 0.34 -3.38 -24.77
C ALA A 99 1.50 -2.64 -25.48
N LEU A 100 1.55 -1.31 -25.36
CA LEU A 100 2.65 -0.51 -25.90
C LEU A 100 3.99 -0.88 -25.26
N LYS A 101 4.01 -1.10 -23.94
CA LYS A 101 5.21 -1.53 -23.22
C LYS A 101 5.74 -2.87 -23.73
N ARG A 102 4.86 -3.86 -23.95
CA ARG A 102 5.25 -5.17 -24.51
C ARG A 102 5.89 -5.07 -25.89
N LEU A 103 5.49 -4.09 -26.70
CA LEU A 103 6.12 -3.88 -28.02
C LEU A 103 7.54 -3.33 -27.89
N ILE A 104 7.80 -2.48 -26.89
CA ILE A 104 9.14 -1.94 -26.61
C ILE A 104 10.04 -3.01 -25.99
N ASP A 105 9.51 -3.79 -25.03
CA ASP A 105 10.27 -4.83 -24.34
C ASP A 105 10.61 -6.04 -25.25
N ALA A 106 9.88 -6.20 -26.36
CA ALA A 106 10.10 -7.26 -27.36
C ALA A 106 11.00 -6.83 -28.54
N ALA A 107 11.41 -5.57 -28.59
CA ALA A 107 12.31 -5.00 -29.59
C ALA A 107 13.75 -4.96 -29.06
#